data_AF-A0A966TQV4-F1
#
_entry.id   AF-A0A966TQV4-F1
#
_cell.length_a   1.000
_cell.length_b   1.000
_cell.length_c   1.000
_cell.angle_alpha   90.00
_cell.angle_beta   90.00
_cell.angle_gamma   90.00
#
_symmetry.space_group_name_H-M   'P 1'
#
loop_
_entity.id
_entity.type
_entity.pdbx_description
1 polymer ?
#
loop_
_entity_poly.entity_id
_entity_poly.type
_entity_poly.pdbx_seq_one_letter_code
_entity_poly.pdbx_strand_id
1 'polypeptide(L)'
;MDIGSGVSGANLGDRVYSKFRGPELVDIANMRPGVSRDRILEAWLVNRLSIHEAVYRPSKNQLYFCDTVKGETGAVLNRALASLGAKRPSQRVQVDSLGAIYVGAKVELFPEELPVVAAALKLSGLKIATIDL
;
A
#
# COMPACT_ATOMS: atom_id res chain seq x y z
N MET A 1 -26.07 28.77 30.30
CA MET A 1 -24.93 29.21 29.46
C MET A 1 -23.70 28.87 30.28
N ASP A 2 -22.86 27.89 29.99
CA ASP A 2 -22.49 27.23 28.73
C ASP A 2 -22.40 25.71 28.89
N ILE A 3 -22.68 25.01 27.79
CA ILE A 3 -22.37 23.60 27.58
C ILE A 3 -21.20 23.57 26.59
N GLY A 4 -20.09 22.94 26.97
CA GLY A 4 -19.00 22.55 26.06
C GLY A 4 -18.22 21.42 26.72
N SER A 5 -18.52 20.16 26.39
CA SER A 5 -17.87 19.38 25.31
C SER A 5 -16.41 19.06 25.67
N GLY A 6 -15.91 17.83 25.64
CA GLY A 6 -16.37 16.55 25.14
C GLY A 6 -15.18 15.58 25.29
N VAL A 7 -15.52 14.30 25.33
CA VAL A 7 -14.74 13.15 25.83
C VAL A 7 -13.65 12.68 24.85
N SER A 8 -12.69 11.92 25.39
CA SER A 8 -11.87 10.87 24.74
C SER A 8 -10.77 11.33 23.78
N GLY A 9 -9.52 10.91 23.91
CA GLY A 9 -9.10 9.55 24.26
C GLY A 9 -8.62 8.86 22.99
N ALA A 10 -7.30 8.88 22.76
CA ALA A 10 -6.64 7.91 21.89
C ALA A 10 -5.15 7.85 22.26
N ASN A 11 -4.79 6.74 22.89
CA ASN A 11 -3.43 6.26 23.06
C ASN A 11 -2.64 6.43 21.74
N LEU A 12 -1.55 7.19 21.80
CA LEU A 12 -0.45 7.12 20.84
C LEU A 12 0.26 5.76 21.01
N GLY A 13 -0.40 4.69 20.60
CA GLY A 13 0.19 3.37 20.51
C GLY A 13 1.27 3.36 19.42
N ASP A 14 2.48 2.97 19.82
CA ASP A 14 3.58 2.45 19.00
C ASP A 14 3.65 2.97 17.56
N ARG A 15 4.10 4.22 17.47
CA ARG A 15 4.57 4.81 16.23
C ARG A 15 5.81 4.05 15.74
N VAL A 16 5.60 3.09 14.82
CA VAL A 16 6.61 2.63 13.83
C VAL A 16 6.90 3.76 12.84
N TYR A 17 7.21 4.96 13.35
CA TYR A 17 7.55 6.14 12.56
C TYR A 17 9.00 6.51 12.82
N SER A 18 9.90 6.14 11.92
CA SER A 18 11.09 6.97 11.69
C SER A 18 11.70 6.90 10.29
N LYS A 19 11.26 6.00 9.39
CA LYS A 19 11.85 5.88 8.04
C LYS A 19 11.05 6.55 6.92
N PHE A 20 9.76 6.81 7.11
CA PHE A 20 8.89 7.33 6.06
C PHE A 20 8.27 8.66 6.52
N ARG A 21 8.87 9.80 6.13
CA ARG A 21 8.20 11.12 6.23
C ARG A 21 7.06 11.15 5.23
N GLY A 22 5.84 11.52 5.62
CA GLY A 22 4.73 11.66 4.68
C GLY A 22 5.04 12.62 3.52
N PRO A 23 4.36 12.48 2.37
CA PRO A 23 4.60 13.34 1.20
C PRO A 23 4.34 14.81 1.52
N GLU A 24 5.30 15.67 1.15
CA GLU A 24 5.13 17.12 1.25
C GLU A 24 4.49 17.70 -0.02
N LEU A 25 3.90 18.90 0.08
CA LEU A 25 3.28 19.59 -1.06
C LEU A 25 4.26 19.80 -2.23
N VAL A 26 5.55 19.86 -1.97
CA VAL A 26 6.61 19.97 -2.99
C VAL A 26 6.81 18.66 -3.78
N ASP A 27 6.59 17.50 -3.16
CA ASP A 27 6.58 16.21 -3.86
C ASP A 27 5.37 16.11 -4.80
N ILE A 28 4.25 16.73 -4.40
CA ILE A 28 2.99 16.80 -5.15
C ILE A 28 3.11 17.79 -6.32
N ALA A 29 3.80 18.93 -6.11
CA ALA A 29 3.93 20.00 -7.10
C ALA A 29 4.82 19.65 -8.31
N ASN A 30 5.72 18.66 -8.18
CA ASN A 30 6.60 18.20 -9.26
C ASN A 30 5.94 17.21 -10.23
N MET A 31 4.66 16.86 -10.04
CA MET A 31 3.94 15.91 -10.90
C MET A 31 3.03 16.63 -11.89
N ARG A 32 3.06 16.19 -13.15
CA ARG A 32 2.43 16.83 -14.32
C ARG A 32 0.93 17.17 -14.07
N PRO A 33 0.40 18.24 -14.69
CA PRO A 33 -1.03 18.56 -14.64
C PRO A 33 -1.89 17.35 -15.05
N GLY A 34 -2.90 17.01 -14.25
CA GLY A 34 -3.84 15.91 -14.52
C GLY A 34 -3.62 14.61 -13.73
N VAL A 35 -2.65 14.54 -12.82
CA VAL A 35 -2.45 13.39 -11.91
C VAL A 35 -3.24 13.60 -10.62
N SER A 36 -4.06 12.62 -10.21
CA SER A 36 -4.85 12.73 -8.97
C SER A 36 -3.97 12.59 -7.72
N ARG A 37 -4.38 13.22 -6.61
CA ARG A 37 -3.73 13.08 -5.30
C ARG A 37 -3.56 11.61 -4.89
N ASP A 38 -4.55 10.78 -5.19
CA ASP A 38 -4.49 9.35 -4.87
C ASP A 38 -3.36 8.64 -5.63
N ARG A 39 -3.23 8.91 -6.93
CA ARG A 39 -2.15 8.34 -7.77
C ARG A 39 -0.76 8.82 -7.34
N ILE A 40 -0.67 10.06 -6.85
CA ILE A 40 0.54 10.61 -6.23
C ILE A 40 0.91 9.82 -4.97
N LEU A 41 -0.06 9.57 -4.09
CA LEU A 41 0.17 8.78 -2.87
C LEU A 41 0.58 7.34 -3.20
N GLU A 42 -0.06 6.70 -4.18
CA GLU A 42 0.32 5.36 -4.63
C GLU A 42 1.77 5.32 -5.14
N ALA A 43 2.12 6.23 -6.04
CA ALA A 43 3.48 6.35 -6.57
C ALA A 43 4.52 6.60 -5.47
N TRP A 44 4.21 7.51 -4.54
CA TRP A 44 5.07 7.86 -3.41
C TRP A 44 5.30 6.67 -2.46
N LEU A 45 4.25 5.88 -2.21
CA LEU A 45 4.25 4.75 -1.30
C LEU A 45 5.05 3.59 -1.88
N VAL A 46 4.79 3.24 -3.15
CA VAL A 46 5.49 2.13 -3.81
C VAL A 46 6.97 2.44 -4.08
N ASN A 47 7.33 3.69 -4.42
CA ASN A 47 8.73 4.09 -4.62
C ASN A 47 9.63 3.88 -3.38
N ARG A 48 9.02 3.74 -2.20
CA ARG A 48 9.74 3.55 -0.94
C ARG A 48 9.68 2.12 -0.41
N LEU A 49 8.97 1.22 -1.09
CA LEU A 49 8.93 -0.19 -0.73
C LEU A 49 10.21 -0.87 -1.21
N SER A 50 10.88 -1.57 -0.30
CA SER A 50 11.87 -2.57 -0.72
C SER A 50 11.17 -3.81 -1.29
N ILE A 51 11.92 -4.65 -2.01
CA ILE A 51 11.42 -5.92 -2.56
C ILE A 51 10.95 -6.92 -1.48
N HIS A 52 11.27 -6.67 -0.21
CA HIS A 52 10.86 -7.49 0.93
C HIS A 52 9.74 -6.85 1.75
N GLU A 53 9.11 -5.80 1.22
CA GLU A 53 8.06 -5.06 1.92
C GLU A 53 6.79 -4.99 1.07
N ALA A 54 5.66 -5.07 1.76
CA ALA A 54 4.35 -4.79 1.21
C ALA A 54 3.58 -3.88 2.18
N VAL A 55 2.68 -3.08 1.64
CA VAL A 55 1.84 -2.16 2.43
C VAL A 55 0.39 -2.37 2.09
N TYR A 56 -0.43 -2.62 3.10
CA TYR A 56 -1.87 -2.66 2.98
C TYR A 56 -2.48 -1.32 3.36
N ARG A 57 -3.36 -0.80 2.50
CA ARG A 57 -4.15 0.42 2.71
C ARG A 57 -5.63 0.07 2.89
N PRO A 58 -6.14 0.09 4.14
CA PRO A 58 -7.52 -0.30 4.44
C PRO A 58 -8.56 0.57 3.73
N SER A 59 -8.40 1.90 3.69
CA SER A 59 -9.36 2.81 3.03
C SER A 59 -9.60 2.55 1.55
N LYS A 60 -8.69 1.81 0.90
CA LYS A 60 -8.78 1.46 -0.52
C LYS A 60 -8.91 -0.03 -0.78
N ASN A 61 -8.82 -0.87 0.25
CA ASN A 61 -8.70 -2.32 0.11
C ASN A 61 -7.57 -2.68 -0.88
N GLN A 62 -6.41 -2.05 -0.75
CA GLN A 62 -5.30 -2.24 -1.68
C GLN A 62 -4.05 -2.68 -0.95
N LEU A 63 -3.41 -3.72 -1.48
CA LEU A 63 -2.08 -4.15 -1.09
C LEU A 63 -1.10 -3.71 -2.18
N TYR A 64 -0.10 -2.94 -1.78
CA TYR A 64 0.99 -2.46 -2.60
C TYR A 64 2.25 -3.27 -2.34
N PHE A 65 3.00 -3.62 -3.39
CA PHE A 65 4.23 -4.42 -3.28
C PHE A 65 5.16 -4.15 -4.46
N CYS A 66 6.44 -4.41 -4.25
CA CYS A 66 7.43 -4.49 -5.33
C CYS A 66 7.57 -5.95 -5.77
N ASP A 67 7.51 -6.19 -7.07
CA ASP A 67 7.78 -7.52 -7.62
C ASP A 67 9.17 -7.57 -8.22
N THR A 68 9.82 -8.73 -8.13
CA THR A 68 11.10 -8.95 -8.80
C THR A 68 10.85 -9.18 -10.29
N VAL A 69 11.90 -9.09 -11.12
CA VAL A 69 11.80 -9.41 -12.56
C VAL A 69 11.25 -10.84 -12.79
N LYS A 70 11.42 -11.73 -11.82
CA LYS A 70 10.92 -13.11 -11.84
C LYS A 70 9.45 -13.25 -11.40
N GLY A 71 8.82 -12.20 -10.92
CA GLY A 71 7.41 -12.21 -10.50
C GLY A 71 7.13 -13.02 -9.22
N GLU A 72 8.13 -13.17 -8.35
CA GLU A 72 8.07 -14.06 -7.19
C GLU A 72 7.02 -13.62 -6.17
N THR A 73 6.94 -12.32 -5.87
CA THR A 73 5.97 -11.76 -4.92
C THR A 73 4.55 -11.88 -5.48
N GLY A 74 4.38 -11.54 -6.77
CA GLY A 74 3.10 -11.68 -7.45
C GLY A 74 2.63 -13.14 -7.51
N ALA A 75 3.54 -14.10 -7.69
CA ALA A 75 3.21 -15.52 -7.71
C ALA A 75 2.76 -16.06 -6.35
N VAL A 76 3.33 -15.57 -5.24
CA VAL A 76 2.88 -15.92 -3.89
C VAL A 76 1.48 -15.34 -3.63
N LEU A 77 1.28 -14.06 -3.99
CA LEU A 77 -0.01 -13.39 -3.87
C LEU A 77 -1.11 -14.11 -4.65
N ASN A 78 -0.86 -14.42 -5.92
CA ASN A 78 -1.83 -15.12 -6.76
C ASN A 78 -2.19 -16.50 -6.19
N ARG A 79 -1.22 -17.23 -5.64
CA ARG A 79 -1.47 -18.52 -4.98
C ARG A 79 -2.31 -18.37 -3.71
N ALA A 80 -1.99 -17.37 -2.87
CA ALA A 80 -2.75 -17.10 -1.65
C ALA A 80 -4.20 -16.70 -1.97
N LEU A 81 -4.40 -15.78 -2.92
CA LEU A 81 -5.73 -15.36 -3.35
C LEU A 81 -6.52 -16.50 -4.00
N ALA A 82 -5.88 -17.32 -4.83
CA ALA A 82 -6.52 -18.48 -5.44
C ALA A 82 -6.98 -19.51 -4.39
N SER A 83 -6.23 -19.69 -3.30
CA SER A 83 -6.62 -20.58 -2.19
C SER A 83 -7.89 -20.11 -1.46
N LEU A 84 -8.19 -18.81 -1.54
CA LEU A 84 -9.41 -18.20 -1.03
C LEU A 84 -10.55 -18.19 -2.06
N GLY A 85 -10.35 -18.79 -3.24
CA GLY A 85 -11.31 -18.75 -4.35
C GLY A 85 -11.36 -17.41 -5.07
N ALA A 86 -10.42 -16.50 -4.81
CA ALA A 86 -10.37 -15.19 -5.43
C ALA A 86 -9.36 -15.12 -6.57
N LYS A 87 -9.77 -14.56 -7.72
CA LYS A 87 -8.90 -14.35 -8.88
C LYS A 87 -8.88 -12.87 -9.25
N ARG A 88 -7.86 -12.16 -8.79
CA ARG A 88 -7.66 -10.73 -9.06
C ARG A 88 -6.27 -10.48 -9.62
N PRO A 89 -6.15 -9.83 -10.79
CA PRO A 89 -4.84 -9.51 -11.35
C PRO A 89 -4.19 -8.36 -10.57
N SER A 90 -2.87 -8.45 -10.37
CA SER A 90 -2.08 -7.30 -9.92
C SER A 90 -2.02 -6.24 -11.00
N GLN A 91 -2.26 -4.99 -10.62
CA GLN A 91 -2.15 -3.82 -11.48
C GLN A 91 -0.80 -3.14 -11.27
N ARG A 92 -0.22 -2.56 -12.33
CA ARG A 92 1.00 -1.77 -12.21
C ARG A 92 0.68 -0.39 -11.62
N VAL A 93 1.46 0.05 -10.64
CA VAL A 93 1.42 1.43 -10.15
C VAL A 93 2.28 2.30 -11.07
N GLN A 94 1.66 3.33 -11.63
CA GLN A 94 2.25 4.21 -12.64
C GLN A 94 2.28 5.65 -12.13
N VAL A 95 3.47 6.27 -12.19
CA VAL A 95 3.72 7.66 -11.76
C VAL A 95 3.22 8.66 -12.80
N ASP A 96 3.30 8.32 -14.08
CA ASP A 96 2.90 9.18 -15.19
C ASP A 96 1.75 8.58 -16.00
N SER A 97 1.15 9.39 -16.88
CA SER A 97 0.11 8.99 -17.83
C SER A 97 0.66 8.15 -18.99
N LEU A 98 1.98 8.13 -19.18
CA LEU A 98 2.65 7.39 -20.25
C LEU A 98 3.06 5.96 -19.82
N GLY A 99 2.96 5.63 -18.53
CA GLY A 99 3.28 4.33 -17.98
C GLY A 99 4.77 3.95 -18.07
N ALA A 100 5.65 4.92 -18.29
CA ALA A 100 7.05 4.69 -18.62
C ALA A 100 7.89 4.26 -17.40
N ILE A 101 7.43 4.61 -16.20
CA ILE A 101 8.12 4.30 -14.94
C ILE A 101 7.30 3.27 -14.16
N TYR A 102 7.76 2.01 -14.19
CA TYR A 102 7.25 0.96 -13.31
C TYR A 102 7.87 1.12 -11.93
N VAL A 103 7.03 1.44 -10.95
CA VAL A 103 7.47 1.65 -9.57
C VAL A 103 7.14 0.44 -8.71
N GLY A 104 6.08 -0.30 -9.05
CA GLY A 104 5.70 -1.56 -8.43
C GLY A 104 4.27 -1.93 -8.79
N ALA A 105 3.63 -2.75 -7.96
CA ALA A 105 2.32 -3.30 -8.21
C ALA A 105 1.36 -3.07 -7.04
N LYS A 106 0.06 -3.15 -7.36
CA LYS A 106 -1.03 -3.15 -6.40
C LYS A 106 -2.02 -4.24 -6.74
N VAL A 107 -2.70 -4.77 -5.73
CA VAL A 107 -3.80 -5.71 -5.90
C VAL A 107 -4.90 -5.34 -4.91
N GLU A 108 -6.15 -5.50 -5.34
CA GLU A 108 -7.29 -5.37 -4.45
C GLU A 108 -7.29 -6.54 -3.46
N LEU A 109 -7.42 -6.22 -2.18
CA LEU A 109 -7.37 -7.16 -1.07
C LEU A 109 -8.40 -6.74 -0.03
N PHE A 110 -9.39 -7.60 0.22
CA PHE A 110 -10.43 -7.33 1.20
C PHE A 110 -9.94 -7.67 2.62
N PRO A 111 -10.49 -7.00 3.65
CA PRO A 111 -10.02 -7.18 5.03
C PRO A 111 -10.05 -8.64 5.52
N GLU A 112 -11.03 -9.43 5.09
CA GLU A 112 -11.19 -10.84 5.43
C GLU A 112 -10.11 -11.74 4.81
N GLU A 113 -9.48 -11.30 3.73
CA GLU A 113 -8.45 -12.03 3.00
C GLU A 113 -7.04 -11.72 3.51
N LEU A 114 -6.89 -10.54 4.15
CA LEU A 114 -5.63 -10.04 4.66
C LEU A 114 -4.90 -11.03 5.57
N PRO A 115 -5.52 -11.76 6.51
CA PRO A 115 -4.79 -12.68 7.39
C PRO A 115 -4.08 -13.80 6.61
N VAL A 116 -4.75 -14.39 5.61
CA VAL A 116 -4.21 -15.51 4.83
C VAL A 116 -3.14 -15.02 3.87
N VAL A 117 -3.40 -13.92 3.16
CA VAL A 117 -2.41 -13.30 2.27
C VAL A 117 -1.19 -12.84 3.06
N ALA A 118 -1.40 -12.25 4.24
CA ALA A 118 -0.31 -11.78 5.07
C ALA A 118 0.55 -12.92 5.61
N ALA A 119 -0.05 -14.05 5.98
CA ALA A 119 0.69 -15.23 6.39
C ALA A 119 1.56 -15.76 5.24
N ALA A 120 1.00 -15.91 4.03
CA ALA A 120 1.74 -16.40 2.87
C ALA A 120 2.94 -15.52 2.49
N LEU A 121 2.73 -14.20 2.49
CA LEU A 121 3.78 -13.22 2.21
C LEU A 121 4.87 -13.21 3.30
N LYS A 122 4.49 -13.29 4.59
CA LYS A 122 5.46 -13.41 5.70
C LYS A 122 6.30 -14.68 5.62
N LEU A 123 5.70 -15.81 5.26
CA LEU A 123 6.40 -17.07 5.03
C LEU A 123 7.38 -16.99 3.85
N SER A 124 7.11 -16.09 2.90
CA SER A 124 8.00 -15.81 1.76
C SER A 124 9.06 -14.74 2.09
N GLY A 125 9.15 -14.30 3.34
CA GLY A 125 10.14 -13.33 3.81
C GLY A 125 9.72 -11.86 3.66
N LEU A 126 8.47 -11.57 3.32
CA LEU A 126 7.98 -10.19 3.22
C LEU A 126 7.49 -9.66 4.57
N LYS A 127 7.83 -8.40 4.85
CA LYS A 127 7.25 -7.61 5.93
C LYS A 127 6.04 -6.85 5.40
N ILE A 128 4.96 -6.89 6.16
CA ILE A 128 3.72 -6.22 5.78
C ILE A 128 3.42 -5.15 6.81
N ALA A 129 3.25 -3.93 6.34
CA ALA A 129 2.77 -2.83 7.14
C ALA A 129 1.32 -2.48 6.73
N THR A 130 0.55 -1.97 7.67
CA THR A 130 -0.76 -1.38 7.39
C THR A 130 -0.65 0.12 7.56
N ILE A 131 -1.00 0.87 6.52
CA ILE A 131 -0.88 2.33 6.50
C ILE A 131 -2.15 2.90 5.86
N ASP A 132 -2.73 3.90 6.51
CA ASP A 132 -3.77 4.72 5.89
C ASP A 132 -3.29 6.18 5.78
N LEU A 133 -3.45 6.77 4.59
CA LEU A 133 -2.96 8.09 4.17
C LEU A 133 -4.07 8.94 3.56
#